data_AF-A0A949ER59-F1
#
_entry.id   AF-A0A949ER59-F1
#
_cell.length_a   1.000
_cell.length_b   1.000
_cell.length_c   1.000
_cell.angle_alpha   90.00
_cell.angle_beta   90.00
_cell.angle_gamma   90.00
#
_symmetry.space_group_name_H-M   'P 1'
#
loop_
_entity.id
_entity.type
_entity.pdbx_description
1 polymer ?
#
loop_
_entity_poly.entity_id
_entity_poly.type
_entity_poly.pdbx_seq_one_letter_code
_entity_poly.pdbx_strand_id
1 'polypeptide(L)'
;RTANTEQVRIDKSGNVGIGTTNPLQKLQVAGRIRIDTWTADGDTVVYKSASGDIGLTSSDLRLKKNLEPLTGALAKITSLSGYLYNPVEDSDGSKKRLGLIAQDLIAVGLPEATYTFTNEAGEEFYGIHYEKLTALLVEGIKEQNLKINELGDAVKNLTDAQQPLDISETSEILASQSRDIATTVDALTNRILAMESYLGIGATNPESVSPPETPSDLSLFTVETDFVSLDQNLVLYKDLSVLGKTTLGDLSLTGDLSIGLLTINGLAEEGVSINTLSGDLVLQNSVKISKTGNLEIAEGVIAGNESFRDVVNVSAEITEVVISKTWDTPPTTITVTPSYETTVWVEGITKDGFTIKLGTAPTAEQKLYWIAVW
;
A
#
# COMPACT_ATOMS: atom_id res chain seq x y z
N ARG A 1 34.32 -62.04 10.74
CA ARG A 1 35.22 -61.98 9.57
C ARG A 1 34.52 -61.15 8.52
N THR A 2 35.00 -59.93 8.24
CA THR A 2 34.61 -59.20 7.03
C THR A 2 35.27 -59.91 5.85
N ALA A 3 34.59 -60.03 4.71
CA ALA A 3 35.09 -60.75 3.53
C ALA A 3 36.22 -59.97 2.80
N ASN A 4 37.22 -59.47 3.52
CA ASN A 4 38.26 -58.55 3.04
C ASN A 4 37.74 -57.23 2.43
N THR A 5 36.45 -56.93 2.60
CA THR A 5 35.86 -55.65 2.17
C THR A 5 36.18 -54.57 3.20
N GLU A 6 36.86 -53.52 2.77
CA GLU A 6 37.18 -52.36 3.60
C GLU A 6 35.90 -51.70 4.12
N GLN A 7 35.75 -51.64 5.45
CA GLN A 7 34.55 -51.11 6.11
C GLN A 7 34.73 -49.66 6.56
N VAL A 8 35.94 -49.33 7.01
CA VAL A 8 36.32 -48.00 7.50
C VAL A 8 37.71 -47.66 6.95
N ARG A 9 37.86 -46.44 6.44
CA ARG A 9 39.11 -45.88 5.92
C ARG A 9 39.42 -44.57 6.62
N ILE A 10 40.70 -44.33 6.92
CA ILE A 10 41.21 -43.00 7.26
C ILE A 10 42.25 -42.65 6.19
N ASP A 11 42.03 -41.56 5.45
CA ASP A 11 42.95 -41.14 4.39
C ASP A 11 44.14 -40.31 4.94
N LYS A 12 45.11 -40.01 4.06
CA LYS A 12 46.30 -39.22 4.40
C LYS A 12 45.99 -37.77 4.81
N SER A 13 44.78 -37.28 4.54
CA SER A 13 44.28 -35.95 4.88
C SER A 13 43.46 -35.97 6.19
N GLY A 14 43.37 -37.13 6.84
CA GLY A 14 42.66 -37.34 8.10
C GLY A 14 41.14 -37.41 7.94
N ASN A 15 40.63 -37.72 6.73
CA ASN A 15 39.21 -37.91 6.50
C ASN A 15 38.83 -39.37 6.79
N VAL A 16 37.70 -39.57 7.46
CA VAL A 16 37.16 -40.89 7.80
C VAL A 16 36.05 -41.27 6.83
N GLY A 17 36.23 -42.36 6.08
CA GLY A 17 35.22 -42.95 5.21
C GLY A 17 34.65 -44.24 5.80
N ILE A 18 33.33 -44.39 5.87
CA ILE A 18 32.66 -45.66 6.21
C ILE A 18 31.87 -46.11 4.98
N GLY A 19 32.16 -47.29 4.43
CA GLY A 19 31.57 -47.77 3.18
C GLY A 19 31.99 -47.01 1.90
N THR A 20 33.00 -46.13 1.98
CA THR A 20 33.59 -45.42 0.84
C THR A 20 35.12 -45.40 0.93
N THR A 21 35.80 -45.50 -0.21
CA THR A 21 37.27 -45.48 -0.29
C THR A 21 37.86 -44.09 -0.54
N ASN A 22 37.03 -43.12 -0.90
CA ASN A 22 37.44 -41.74 -1.24
C ASN A 22 36.55 -40.73 -0.48
N PRO A 23 36.75 -40.54 0.84
CA PRO A 23 35.97 -39.58 1.60
C PRO A 23 36.27 -38.13 1.16
N LEU A 24 35.22 -37.35 0.88
CA LEU A 24 35.31 -35.94 0.43
C LEU A 24 35.21 -34.94 1.58
N GLN A 25 34.84 -35.41 2.77
CA GLN A 25 34.65 -34.62 3.99
C GLN A 25 35.34 -35.31 5.17
N LYS A 26 35.51 -34.59 6.29
CA LYS A 26 36.18 -35.13 7.49
C LYS A 26 35.57 -36.43 8.00
N LEU A 27 34.26 -36.60 7.83
CA LEU A 27 33.55 -37.86 8.02
C LEU A 27 32.55 -38.03 6.87
N GLN A 28 32.64 -39.15 6.15
CA GLN A 28 31.67 -39.53 5.12
C GLN A 28 31.22 -40.98 5.35
N VAL A 29 29.92 -41.19 5.47
CA VAL A 29 29.31 -42.52 5.59
C VAL A 29 28.49 -42.80 4.35
N ALA A 30 28.88 -43.80 3.56
CA ALA A 30 28.11 -44.31 2.43
C ALA A 30 27.04 -45.29 2.96
N GLY A 31 25.99 -44.74 3.57
CA GLY A 31 24.92 -45.50 4.20
C GLY A 31 24.10 -44.65 5.18
N ARG A 32 23.24 -45.30 5.96
CA ARG A 32 22.49 -44.65 7.05
C ARG A 32 23.41 -44.53 8.28
N ILE A 33 23.40 -43.37 8.94
CA ILE A 33 24.05 -43.16 10.23
C ILE A 33 22.98 -43.35 11.32
N ARG A 34 23.17 -44.31 12.21
CA ARG A 34 22.34 -44.50 13.41
C ARG A 34 23.15 -44.04 14.63
N ILE A 35 22.55 -43.18 15.45
CA ILE A 35 23.14 -42.70 16.70
C ILE A 35 22.21 -43.14 17.83
N ASP A 36 22.63 -44.11 18.63
CA ASP A 36 21.76 -44.75 19.64
C ASP A 36 21.44 -43.83 20.84
N THR A 37 22.36 -42.92 21.19
CA THR A 37 22.13 -41.90 22.22
C THR A 37 22.69 -40.57 21.74
N TRP A 38 21.82 -39.59 21.50
CA TRP A 38 22.20 -38.21 21.28
C TRP A 38 21.98 -37.46 22.60
N THR A 39 23.03 -37.23 23.39
CA THR A 39 22.92 -36.44 24.63
C THR A 39 22.88 -34.95 24.27
N ALA A 40 21.75 -34.52 23.74
CA ALA A 40 21.28 -33.15 23.89
C ALA A 40 19.86 -33.27 24.45
N ASP A 41 19.65 -32.78 25.67
CA ASP A 41 18.35 -32.75 26.36
C ASP A 41 17.36 -31.77 25.67
N GLY A 42 17.13 -31.88 24.36
CA GLY A 42 16.20 -31.03 23.62
C GLY A 42 16.03 -31.39 22.14
N ASP A 43 14.79 -31.31 21.66
CA ASP A 43 14.34 -31.48 20.27
C ASP A 43 15.03 -30.50 19.30
N THR A 44 16.28 -30.78 18.93
CA THR A 44 16.97 -30.00 17.89
C THR A 44 17.00 -30.81 16.60
N VAL A 45 16.28 -30.32 15.58
CA VAL A 45 16.25 -30.93 14.24
C VAL A 45 17.62 -30.74 13.57
N VAL A 46 18.25 -31.84 13.17
CA VAL A 46 19.46 -31.84 12.34
C VAL A 46 19.03 -31.94 10.86
N TYR A 47 19.40 -30.97 10.03
CA TYR A 47 19.08 -30.98 8.60
C TYR A 47 20.21 -31.61 7.77
N LYS A 48 19.83 -32.41 6.78
CA LYS A 48 20.73 -32.92 5.72
C LYS A 48 20.60 -32.03 4.48
N SER A 49 21.70 -31.44 4.02
CA SER A 49 21.73 -30.72 2.74
C SER A 49 21.60 -31.68 1.54
N ALA A 50 21.34 -31.16 0.33
CA ALA A 50 21.33 -31.96 -0.90
C ALA A 50 22.70 -32.65 -1.18
N SER A 51 23.81 -32.10 -0.67
CA SER A 51 25.15 -32.68 -0.73
C SER A 51 25.45 -33.73 0.35
N GLY A 52 24.51 -33.96 1.28
CA GLY A 52 24.69 -34.92 2.37
C GLY A 52 25.43 -34.37 3.59
N ASP A 53 25.65 -33.05 3.64
CA ASP A 53 26.26 -32.38 4.78
C ASP A 53 25.23 -32.20 5.90
N ILE A 54 25.68 -32.42 7.14
CA ILE A 54 24.94 -32.03 8.34
C ILE A 54 25.20 -30.52 8.52
N GLY A 55 24.17 -29.67 8.30
CA GLY A 55 24.35 -28.23 8.10
C GLY A 55 23.39 -27.32 8.88
N LEU A 56 23.63 -26.00 8.76
CA LEU A 56 22.82 -24.91 9.33
C LEU A 56 21.71 -24.47 8.38
N THR A 57 20.57 -24.00 8.91
CA THR A 57 19.43 -23.47 8.14
C THR A 57 19.74 -22.06 7.61
N SER A 58 20.36 -21.93 6.43
CA SER A 58 20.67 -20.63 5.82
C SER A 58 19.44 -19.99 5.16
N SER A 59 19.13 -18.73 5.48
CA SER A 59 17.99 -17.98 4.91
C SER A 59 18.38 -16.56 4.45
N ASP A 60 19.41 -16.44 3.63
CA ASP A 60 19.84 -15.18 3.00
C ASP A 60 19.14 -14.98 1.64
N LEU A 61 18.73 -13.74 1.32
CA LEU A 61 18.06 -13.41 0.06
C LEU A 61 18.91 -13.80 -1.16
N ARG A 62 20.24 -13.64 -1.09
CA ARG A 62 21.18 -13.94 -2.19
C ARG A 62 21.26 -15.42 -2.52
N LEU A 63 20.76 -16.28 -1.63
CA LEU A 63 20.70 -17.73 -1.81
C LEU A 63 19.33 -18.19 -2.33
N LYS A 64 18.40 -17.27 -2.60
CA LYS A 64 17.05 -17.56 -3.09
C LYS A 64 16.82 -16.92 -4.46
N LYS A 65 15.99 -17.56 -5.28
CA LYS A 65 15.56 -17.08 -6.60
C LYS A 65 14.09 -17.44 -6.80
N ASN A 66 13.41 -16.73 -7.70
CA ASN A 66 11.98 -16.96 -8.03
C ASN A 66 11.10 -16.95 -6.77
N LEU A 67 11.15 -15.86 -5.99
CA LEU A 67 10.35 -15.72 -4.78
C LEU A 67 8.89 -15.47 -5.14
N GLU A 68 8.02 -16.38 -4.72
CA GLU A 68 6.57 -16.26 -4.87
C GLU A 68 5.94 -16.07 -3.48
N PRO A 69 5.13 -15.02 -3.27
CA PRO A 69 4.40 -14.84 -2.02
C PRO A 69 3.44 -16.01 -1.76
N LEU A 70 3.43 -16.52 -0.54
CA LEU A 70 2.50 -17.55 -0.12
C LEU A 70 1.12 -16.93 0.11
N THR A 71 0.13 -17.40 -0.64
CA THR A 71 -1.27 -16.92 -0.56
C THR A 71 -2.22 -18.02 -0.10
N GLY A 72 -3.36 -17.61 0.46
CA GLY A 72 -4.41 -18.53 0.96
C GLY A 72 -3.92 -19.35 2.15
N ALA A 73 -2.99 -18.79 2.93
CA ALA A 73 -2.33 -19.48 4.02
C ALA A 73 -3.30 -19.80 5.15
N LEU A 74 -4.20 -18.87 5.49
CA LEU A 74 -5.21 -19.08 6.53
C LEU A 74 -6.16 -20.20 6.13
N ALA A 75 -6.63 -20.22 4.88
CA ALA A 75 -7.52 -21.27 4.38
C ALA A 75 -6.87 -22.66 4.50
N LYS A 76 -5.60 -22.77 4.07
CA LYS A 76 -4.81 -24.01 4.20
C LYS A 76 -4.71 -24.44 5.67
N ILE A 77 -4.27 -23.54 6.57
CA ILE A 77 -4.16 -23.84 8.01
C ILE A 77 -5.49 -24.30 8.59
N THR A 78 -6.60 -23.61 8.27
CA THR A 78 -7.93 -23.96 8.80
C THR A 78 -8.47 -25.30 8.29
N SER A 79 -7.92 -25.83 7.20
CA SER A 79 -8.28 -27.16 6.68
C SER A 79 -7.41 -28.29 7.22
N LEU A 80 -6.26 -27.97 7.83
CA LEU A 80 -5.40 -28.96 8.47
C LEU A 80 -5.93 -29.36 9.85
N SER A 81 -5.68 -30.60 10.24
CA SER A 81 -6.06 -31.12 11.55
C SER A 81 -4.83 -31.54 12.35
N GLY A 82 -4.79 -31.11 13.62
CA GLY A 82 -3.83 -31.60 14.61
C GLY A 82 -4.32 -32.91 15.22
N TYR A 83 -3.44 -33.90 15.32
CA TYR A 83 -3.76 -35.22 15.84
C TYR A 83 -2.92 -35.57 17.06
N LEU A 84 -3.57 -36.12 18.09
CA LEU A 84 -2.90 -36.93 19.10
C LEU A 84 -2.96 -38.38 18.65
N TYR A 85 -1.81 -39.03 18.51
CA TYR A 85 -1.72 -40.39 18.01
C TYR A 85 -0.74 -41.23 18.82
N ASN A 86 -0.92 -42.55 18.80
CA ASN A 86 0.03 -43.51 19.32
C ASN A 86 0.85 -44.08 18.16
N PRO A 87 2.18 -44.17 18.27
CA PRO A 87 2.99 -44.89 17.29
C PRO A 87 2.54 -46.35 17.20
N VAL A 88 2.56 -46.94 16.00
CA VAL A 88 2.21 -48.36 15.81
C VAL A 88 3.15 -49.29 16.61
N GLU A 89 4.37 -48.84 16.86
CA GLU A 89 5.38 -49.53 17.67
C GLU A 89 5.05 -49.53 19.18
N ASP A 90 4.16 -48.66 19.64
CA ASP A 90 3.78 -48.49 21.04
C ASP A 90 2.67 -49.48 21.42
N SER A 91 3.07 -50.71 21.73
CA SER A 91 2.15 -51.84 21.95
C SER A 91 1.11 -51.66 23.06
N ASP A 92 1.35 -50.77 24.03
CA ASP A 92 0.43 -50.49 25.14
C ASP A 92 -0.41 -49.21 24.94
N GLY A 93 -0.15 -48.44 23.88
CA GLY A 93 -0.84 -47.18 23.59
C GLY A 93 -0.66 -46.11 24.67
N SER A 94 0.36 -46.21 25.53
CA SER A 94 0.55 -45.29 26.64
C SER A 94 1.18 -43.95 26.21
N LYS A 95 1.88 -43.91 25.07
CA LYS A 95 2.64 -42.72 24.62
C LYS A 95 1.96 -42.04 23.45
N LYS A 96 1.18 -41.00 23.76
CA LYS A 96 0.62 -40.10 22.75
C LYS A 96 1.67 -39.12 22.23
N ARG A 97 1.65 -38.88 20.92
CA ARG A 97 2.42 -37.85 20.22
C ARG A 97 1.44 -36.89 19.56
N LEU A 98 1.80 -35.60 19.56
CA LEU A 98 1.08 -34.56 18.82
C LEU A 98 1.72 -34.42 17.45
N GLY A 99 0.93 -34.28 16.39
CA GLY A 99 1.45 -34.02 15.05
C GLY A 99 0.38 -33.74 14.01
N LEU A 100 0.84 -33.62 12.78
CA LEU A 100 0.03 -33.50 11.57
C LEU A 100 0.20 -34.76 10.71
N ILE A 101 -0.70 -34.95 9.76
CA ILE A 101 -0.60 -35.97 8.72
C ILE A 101 0.04 -35.34 7.47
N ALA A 102 1.07 -35.98 6.93
CA ALA A 102 1.80 -35.45 5.77
C ALA A 102 0.93 -35.37 4.50
N GLN A 103 0.02 -36.33 4.35
CA GLN A 103 -0.92 -36.40 3.23
C GLN A 103 -1.92 -35.24 3.25
N ASP A 104 -2.32 -34.75 4.42
CA ASP A 104 -3.18 -33.57 4.53
C ASP A 104 -2.47 -32.32 4.02
N LEU A 105 -1.17 -32.17 4.31
CA LEU A 105 -0.35 -31.08 3.78
C LEU A 105 -0.24 -31.13 2.25
N ILE A 106 -0.11 -32.32 1.67
CA ILE A 106 -0.11 -32.51 0.22
C ILE A 106 -1.47 -32.13 -0.36
N ALA A 107 -2.57 -32.56 0.27
CA ALA A 107 -3.93 -32.30 -0.18
C ALA A 107 -4.29 -30.80 -0.20
N VAL A 108 -3.73 -30.01 0.73
CA VAL A 108 -3.91 -28.54 0.77
C VAL A 108 -2.90 -27.78 -0.11
N GLY A 109 -2.11 -28.48 -0.92
CA GLY A 109 -1.17 -27.88 -1.86
C GLY A 109 0.12 -27.38 -1.22
N LEU A 110 0.66 -28.10 -0.24
CA LEU A 110 1.96 -27.81 0.40
C LEU A 110 2.93 -29.00 0.34
N PRO A 111 3.22 -29.57 -0.85
CA PRO A 111 4.16 -30.68 -0.97
C PRO A 111 5.58 -30.32 -0.50
N GLU A 112 6.00 -29.06 -0.57
CA GLU A 112 7.33 -28.57 -0.16
C GLU A 112 7.55 -28.64 1.36
N ALA A 113 6.46 -28.73 2.13
CA ALA A 113 6.48 -28.97 3.57
C ALA A 113 6.56 -30.48 3.89
N THR A 114 6.70 -31.34 2.90
CA THR A 114 6.82 -32.79 3.07
C THR A 114 8.07 -33.34 2.37
N TYR A 115 8.45 -34.56 2.72
CA TYR A 115 9.49 -35.33 2.04
C TYR A 115 9.11 -36.81 2.01
N THR A 116 9.69 -37.58 1.10
CA THR A 116 9.49 -39.03 1.03
C THR A 116 10.70 -39.80 1.57
N PHE A 117 10.46 -40.97 2.13
CA PHE A 117 11.49 -41.92 2.51
C PHE A 117 11.00 -43.35 2.31
N THR A 118 11.93 -44.29 2.12
CA THR A 118 11.60 -45.68 1.84
C THR A 118 12.00 -46.58 3.01
N ASN A 119 11.11 -47.49 3.41
CA ASN A 119 11.43 -48.52 4.41
C ASN A 119 12.33 -49.64 3.83
N GLU A 120 12.71 -50.61 4.65
CA GLU A 120 13.56 -51.74 4.22
C GLU A 120 12.87 -52.67 3.21
N ALA A 121 11.52 -52.66 3.18
CA ALA A 121 10.71 -53.44 2.24
C ALA A 121 10.51 -52.74 0.88
N GLY A 122 11.02 -51.51 0.71
CA GLY A 122 10.86 -50.74 -0.52
C GLY A 122 9.57 -49.91 -0.59
N GLU A 123 8.80 -49.83 0.49
CA GLU A 123 7.56 -49.04 0.55
C GLU A 123 7.87 -47.57 0.84
N GLU A 124 7.19 -46.67 0.12
CA GLU A 124 7.34 -45.21 0.27
C GLU A 124 6.45 -44.67 1.40
N PHE A 125 7.03 -43.81 2.23
CA PHE A 125 6.39 -43.10 3.32
C PHE A 125 6.64 -41.59 3.20
N TYR A 126 5.79 -40.81 3.85
CA TYR A 126 5.87 -39.35 3.88
C TYR A 126 6.27 -38.85 5.27
N GLY A 127 7.16 -37.87 5.31
CA GLY A 127 7.52 -37.10 6.48
C GLY A 127 7.21 -35.62 6.30
N ILE A 128 7.26 -34.85 7.39
CA ILE A 128 6.93 -33.42 7.42
C ILE A 128 8.15 -32.59 7.82
N HIS A 129 8.34 -31.49 7.12
CA HIS A 129 9.23 -30.38 7.46
C HIS A 129 8.51 -29.38 8.37
N TYR A 130 8.37 -29.72 9.65
CA TYR A 130 7.63 -28.89 10.62
C TYR A 130 8.17 -27.46 10.72
N GLU A 131 9.48 -27.28 10.54
CA GLU A 131 10.15 -25.98 10.53
C GLU A 131 9.65 -25.05 9.42
N LYS A 132 9.25 -25.61 8.27
CA LYS A 132 8.79 -24.82 7.12
C LYS A 132 7.36 -24.31 7.31
N LEU A 133 6.60 -24.93 8.20
CA LEU A 133 5.23 -24.49 8.52
C LEU A 133 5.19 -23.12 9.18
N THR A 134 6.32 -22.63 9.73
CA THR A 134 6.42 -21.27 10.28
C THR A 134 6.09 -20.20 9.24
N ALA A 135 6.53 -20.35 7.99
CA ALA A 135 6.20 -19.41 6.91
C ALA A 135 4.70 -19.41 6.58
N LEU A 136 4.07 -20.60 6.59
CA LEU A 136 2.62 -20.73 6.44
C LEU A 136 1.88 -20.04 7.58
N LEU A 137 2.29 -20.27 8.83
CA LEU A 137 1.67 -19.65 10.01
C LEU A 137 1.78 -18.12 9.99
N VAL A 138 2.92 -17.57 9.57
CA VAL A 138 3.11 -16.11 9.44
C VAL A 138 2.09 -15.49 8.50
N GLU A 139 1.94 -16.02 7.29
CA GLU A 139 0.95 -15.51 6.33
C GLU A 139 -0.49 -15.77 6.79
N GLY A 140 -0.75 -16.90 7.46
CA GLY A 140 -2.05 -17.19 8.05
C GLY A 140 -2.48 -16.19 9.12
N ILE A 141 -1.55 -15.76 9.99
CA ILE A 141 -1.81 -14.73 11.02
C ILE A 141 -2.06 -13.37 10.36
N LYS A 142 -1.32 -13.01 9.31
CA LYS A 142 -1.57 -11.76 8.57
C LYS A 142 -2.96 -11.75 7.95
N GLU A 143 -3.34 -12.83 7.26
CA GLU A 143 -4.68 -12.99 6.68
C GLU A 143 -5.77 -12.99 7.76
N GLN A 144 -5.51 -13.55 8.94
CA GLN A 144 -6.44 -13.52 10.08
C GLN A 144 -6.62 -12.11 10.64
N ASN A 145 -5.53 -11.35 10.81
CA ASN A 145 -5.58 -9.97 11.30
C ASN A 145 -6.38 -9.06 10.37
N LEU A 146 -6.27 -9.25 9.04
CA LEU A 146 -7.10 -8.51 8.09
C LEU A 146 -8.59 -8.73 8.36
N LYS A 147 -9.01 -10.00 8.56
CA LYS A 147 -10.40 -10.33 8.88
C LYS A 147 -10.84 -9.77 10.24
N ILE A 148 -9.96 -9.76 11.24
CA ILE A 148 -10.25 -9.18 12.56
C ILE A 148 -10.51 -7.67 12.43
N ASN A 149 -9.69 -6.97 11.63
CA ASN A 149 -9.88 -5.54 11.39
C ASN A 149 -11.20 -5.27 10.67
N GLU A 150 -11.49 -6.02 9.59
CA GLU A 150 -12.77 -5.92 8.86
C GLU A 150 -13.99 -6.15 9.78
N LEU A 151 -13.91 -7.14 10.68
CA LEU A 151 -14.96 -7.39 11.67
C LEU A 151 -15.05 -6.27 12.71
N GLY A 152 -13.92 -5.73 13.16
CA GLY A 152 -13.86 -4.58 14.07
C GLY A 152 -14.57 -3.36 13.49
N ASP A 153 -14.31 -3.08 12.22
CA ASP A 153 -14.95 -1.99 11.48
C ASP A 153 -16.46 -2.22 11.32
N ALA A 154 -16.87 -3.44 10.99
CA ALA A 154 -18.28 -3.80 10.91
C ALA A 154 -19.02 -3.63 12.25
N VAL A 155 -18.40 -4.06 13.36
CA VAL A 155 -18.96 -3.90 14.71
C VAL A 155 -19.04 -2.42 15.10
N LYS A 156 -18.02 -1.62 14.78
CA LYS A 156 -18.04 -0.17 15.00
C LYS A 156 -19.21 0.47 14.25
N ASN A 157 -19.37 0.15 12.97
CA ASN A 157 -20.47 0.67 12.13
C ASN A 157 -21.86 0.31 12.70
N LEU A 158 -22.04 -0.93 13.16
CA LEU A 158 -23.29 -1.36 13.79
C LEU A 158 -23.55 -0.65 15.12
N THR A 159 -22.50 -0.40 15.90
CA THR A 159 -22.61 0.31 17.19
C THR A 159 -22.95 1.79 16.96
N ASP A 160 -22.31 2.42 15.98
CA ASP A 160 -22.57 3.81 15.61
C ASP A 160 -23.99 3.98 15.03
N ALA A 161 -24.50 2.99 14.28
CA ALA A 161 -25.87 2.99 13.77
C ALA A 161 -26.94 2.77 14.85
N GLN A 162 -26.58 2.23 16.02
CA GLN A 162 -27.49 2.00 17.15
C GLN A 162 -27.45 3.12 18.20
N GLN A 163 -26.56 4.11 18.09
CA GLN A 163 -26.68 5.30 18.91
C GLN A 163 -28.01 6.00 18.61
N PRO A 164 -28.80 6.39 19.63
CA PRO A 164 -30.02 7.15 19.39
C PRO A 164 -29.65 8.40 18.60
N LEU A 165 -30.35 8.62 17.48
CA LEU A 165 -30.24 9.84 16.67
C LEU A 165 -30.27 11.03 17.62
N ASP A 166 -29.16 11.75 17.71
CA ASP A 166 -29.07 12.98 18.49
C ASP A 166 -29.88 14.05 17.75
N ILE A 167 -31.18 14.06 18.02
CA ILE A 167 -32.13 15.02 17.48
C ILE A 167 -32.03 16.38 18.18
N SER A 168 -31.04 16.61 19.07
CA SER A 168 -30.84 17.89 19.74
C SER A 168 -30.69 19.03 18.73
N GLU A 169 -29.83 18.86 17.72
CA GLU A 169 -29.64 19.86 16.66
C GLU A 169 -30.93 20.09 15.85
N THR A 170 -31.64 19.02 15.45
CA THR A 170 -32.92 19.18 14.75
C THR A 170 -34.00 19.86 15.61
N SER A 171 -33.97 19.64 16.92
CA SER A 171 -34.92 20.25 17.86
C SER A 171 -34.60 21.72 18.12
N GLU A 172 -33.32 22.09 18.18
CA GLU A 172 -32.88 23.48 18.29
C GLU A 172 -33.16 24.26 17.00
N ILE A 173 -32.98 23.65 15.82
CA ILE A 173 -33.34 24.24 14.53
C ILE A 173 -34.86 24.48 14.45
N LEU A 174 -35.69 23.49 14.81
CA LEU A 174 -37.14 23.67 14.83
C LEU A 174 -37.57 24.77 15.82
N ALA A 175 -36.92 24.84 16.98
CA ALA A 175 -37.18 25.88 17.98
C ALA A 175 -36.76 27.28 17.49
N SER A 176 -35.65 27.39 16.75
CA SER A 176 -35.23 28.63 16.07
C SER A 176 -36.25 29.06 15.02
N GLN A 177 -36.59 28.17 14.09
CA GLN A 177 -37.56 28.45 13.02
C GLN A 177 -38.91 28.88 13.59
N SER A 178 -39.36 28.25 14.69
CA SER A 178 -40.60 28.64 15.35
C SER A 178 -40.54 30.06 15.94
N ARG A 179 -39.39 30.50 16.47
CA ARG A 179 -39.19 31.88 16.96
C ARG A 179 -39.13 32.90 15.82
N ASP A 180 -38.48 32.56 14.72
CA ASP A 180 -38.37 33.43 13.54
C ASP A 180 -39.74 33.62 12.86
N ILE A 181 -40.51 32.54 12.75
CA ILE A 181 -41.90 32.58 12.26
C ILE A 181 -42.76 33.47 13.18
N ALA A 182 -42.67 33.31 14.50
CA ALA A 182 -43.43 34.14 15.44
C ALA A 182 -43.11 35.63 15.27
N THR A 183 -41.83 35.97 15.17
CA THR A 183 -41.38 37.36 14.95
C THR A 183 -41.88 37.94 13.62
N THR A 184 -41.91 37.11 12.57
CA THR A 184 -42.42 37.49 11.25
C THR A 184 -43.93 37.73 11.28
N VAL A 185 -44.67 36.87 11.98
CA VAL A 185 -46.13 37.01 12.17
C VAL A 185 -46.46 38.28 12.94
N ASP A 186 -45.71 38.61 13.98
CA ASP A 186 -45.89 39.85 14.74
C ASP A 186 -45.63 41.09 13.86
N ALA A 187 -44.56 41.07 13.05
CA ALA A 187 -44.25 42.15 12.12
C ALA A 187 -45.33 42.33 11.05
N LEU A 188 -45.86 41.23 10.50
CA LEU A 188 -46.96 41.25 9.54
C LEU A 188 -48.26 41.77 10.18
N THR A 189 -48.56 41.35 11.41
CA THR A 189 -49.73 41.81 12.16
C THR A 189 -49.68 43.31 12.38
N ASN A 190 -48.52 43.85 12.79
CA ASN A 190 -48.34 45.30 12.96
C ASN A 190 -48.47 46.07 11.64
N ARG A 191 -48.02 45.50 10.52
CA ARG A 191 -48.20 46.10 9.19
C ARG A 191 -49.66 46.08 8.73
N ILE A 192 -50.39 45.00 8.99
CA ILE A 192 -51.83 44.92 8.71
C ILE A 192 -52.58 45.98 9.51
N LEU A 193 -52.30 46.13 10.80
CA LEU A 193 -52.90 47.18 11.64
C LEU A 193 -52.60 48.59 11.12
N ALA A 194 -51.38 48.83 10.63
CA ALA A 194 -51.02 50.11 10.02
C ALA A 194 -51.77 50.36 8.71
N MET A 195 -51.95 49.33 7.87
CA MET A 195 -52.75 49.43 6.64
C MET A 195 -54.24 49.62 6.91
N GLU A 196 -54.81 48.89 7.87
CA GLU A 196 -56.22 49.03 8.28
C GLU A 196 -56.51 50.45 8.79
N SER A 197 -55.60 50.99 9.62
CA SER A 197 -55.64 52.39 10.09
C SER A 197 -55.59 53.40 8.93
N TYR A 198 -54.70 53.18 7.97
CA TYR A 198 -54.56 54.06 6.80
C TYR A 198 -55.75 54.02 5.85
N LEU A 199 -56.35 52.83 5.66
CA LEU A 199 -57.51 52.62 4.79
C LEU A 199 -58.85 52.95 5.48
N GLY A 200 -58.83 53.29 6.78
CA GLY A 200 -60.04 53.55 7.56
C GLY A 200 -60.94 52.32 7.75
N ILE A 201 -60.39 51.12 7.53
CA ILE A 201 -61.13 49.86 7.65
C ILE A 201 -61.29 49.56 9.15
N GLY A 202 -62.50 49.77 9.67
CA GLY A 202 -62.83 49.62 11.09
C GLY A 202 -63.25 50.91 11.80
N ALA A 203 -63.22 52.06 11.14
CA ALA A 203 -63.72 53.31 11.71
C ALA A 203 -65.25 53.26 11.86
N THR A 204 -65.77 53.49 13.06
CA THR A 204 -67.22 53.50 13.34
C THR A 204 -67.96 54.72 12.77
N ASN A 205 -67.26 55.62 12.06
CA ASN A 205 -67.86 56.79 11.45
C ASN A 205 -67.11 57.21 10.15
N PRO A 206 -67.70 57.04 8.96
CA PRO A 206 -67.00 57.19 7.67
C PRO A 206 -66.81 58.64 7.19
N GLU A 207 -67.30 59.66 7.92
CA GLU A 207 -67.31 61.06 7.44
C GLU A 207 -66.10 61.91 7.88
N SER A 208 -65.11 61.38 8.60
CA SER A 208 -63.96 62.16 9.10
C SER A 208 -62.59 61.78 8.52
N VAL A 209 -62.53 61.02 7.43
CA VAL A 209 -61.25 60.59 6.85
C VAL A 209 -60.81 61.59 5.79
N SER A 210 -59.92 62.52 6.16
CA SER A 210 -59.17 63.34 5.20
C SER A 210 -58.32 62.45 4.29
N PRO A 211 -58.15 62.78 3.00
CA PRO A 211 -57.38 61.96 2.07
C PRO A 211 -55.95 61.81 2.61
N PRO A 212 -55.37 60.60 2.52
CA PRO A 212 -54.09 60.38 3.15
C PRO A 212 -52.99 61.11 2.36
N GLU A 213 -52.09 61.78 3.08
CA GLU A 213 -50.88 62.31 2.48
C GLU A 213 -50.03 61.13 1.96
N THR A 214 -49.41 61.31 0.80
CA THR A 214 -48.47 60.35 0.22
C THR A 214 -47.37 60.03 1.24
N PRO A 215 -47.13 58.75 1.59
CA PRO A 215 -46.10 58.40 2.56
C PRO A 215 -44.74 58.88 2.04
N SER A 216 -44.05 59.69 2.83
CA SER A 216 -42.71 60.20 2.53
C SER A 216 -41.62 59.14 2.64
N ASP A 217 -41.95 57.95 3.16
CA ASP A 217 -41.00 56.88 3.39
C ASP A 217 -41.49 55.53 2.84
N LEU A 218 -40.95 55.17 1.67
CA LEU A 218 -41.16 53.89 1.00
C LEU A 218 -40.34 52.74 1.62
N SER A 219 -39.48 53.00 2.62
CA SER A 219 -38.67 51.97 3.28
C SER A 219 -39.50 50.91 4.01
N LEU A 220 -40.75 51.23 4.37
CA LEU A 220 -41.74 50.28 4.91
C LEU A 220 -42.16 49.17 3.92
N PHE A 221 -41.74 49.28 2.65
CA PHE A 221 -42.07 48.35 1.57
C PHE A 221 -40.87 47.67 0.91
N THR A 222 -39.63 48.00 1.30
CA THR A 222 -38.42 47.33 0.80
C THR A 222 -38.10 46.08 1.62
N VAL A 223 -38.02 44.93 0.95
CA VAL A 223 -37.58 43.67 1.54
C VAL A 223 -36.06 43.62 1.43
N GLU A 224 -35.36 43.79 2.55
CA GLU A 224 -33.94 43.47 2.65
C GLU A 224 -33.84 41.97 2.94
N THR A 225 -33.56 41.17 1.91
CA THR A 225 -33.29 39.74 2.06
C THR A 225 -31.81 39.53 2.27
N ASP A 226 -31.32 39.83 3.47
CA ASP A 226 -30.01 39.33 3.89
C ASP A 226 -30.16 37.84 4.21
N PHE A 227 -30.01 37.00 3.18
CA PHE A 227 -29.80 35.58 3.37
C PHE A 227 -28.48 35.40 4.12
N VAL A 228 -28.56 34.70 5.25
CA VAL A 228 -27.39 34.23 5.99
C VAL A 228 -26.53 33.40 5.04
N SER A 229 -25.38 33.96 4.64
CA SER A 229 -24.30 33.23 4.00
C SER A 229 -23.86 32.11 4.93
N LEU A 230 -23.91 30.85 4.46
CA LEU A 230 -23.27 29.72 5.11
C LEU A 230 -21.76 29.74 4.81
N ASP A 231 -21.08 30.82 5.19
CA ASP A 231 -19.62 30.95 5.14
C ASP A 231 -18.93 30.26 6.35
N GLN A 232 -19.60 29.28 6.97
CA GLN A 232 -19.04 28.58 8.12
C GLN A 232 -18.41 27.26 7.67
N ASN A 233 -17.10 27.16 7.87
CA ASN A 233 -16.30 25.95 7.67
C ASN A 233 -16.99 24.71 8.25
N LEU A 234 -17.24 23.71 7.41
CA LEU A 234 -17.78 22.42 7.82
C LEU A 234 -16.69 21.64 8.57
N VAL A 235 -16.78 21.59 9.91
CA VAL A 235 -15.86 20.80 10.75
C VAL A 235 -16.53 19.47 11.09
N LEU A 236 -15.98 18.37 10.56
CA LEU A 236 -16.50 17.02 10.75
C LEU A 236 -15.68 16.29 11.81
N TYR A 237 -16.37 15.74 12.82
CA TYR A 237 -15.76 14.92 13.85
C TYR A 237 -15.99 13.40 13.62
N LYS A 238 -16.63 13.04 12.49
CA LYS A 238 -16.97 11.66 12.04
C LYS A 238 -17.03 11.57 10.50
N ASP A 239 -17.16 10.35 9.98
CA ASP A 239 -17.19 10.04 8.53
C ASP A 239 -18.37 10.72 7.80
N LEU A 240 -18.08 11.35 6.65
CA LEU A 240 -19.07 12.00 5.79
C LEU A 240 -19.55 11.03 4.69
N SER A 241 -20.80 10.55 4.80
CA SER A 241 -21.44 9.77 3.74
C SER A 241 -22.29 10.66 2.84
N VAL A 242 -21.91 10.75 1.57
CA VAL A 242 -22.59 11.58 0.58
C VAL A 242 -23.33 10.71 -0.42
N LEU A 243 -24.66 10.68 -0.33
CA LEU A 243 -25.53 9.94 -1.25
C LEU A 243 -25.96 10.86 -2.40
N GLY A 244 -25.12 11.02 -3.41
CA GLY A 244 -25.40 11.84 -4.60
C GLY A 244 -24.15 12.45 -5.23
N LYS A 245 -24.33 13.26 -6.28
CA LYS A 245 -23.25 14.08 -6.85
C LYS A 245 -23.10 15.34 -6.00
N THR A 246 -21.96 15.51 -5.35
CA THR A 246 -21.66 16.66 -4.49
C THR A 246 -20.33 17.28 -4.86
N THR A 247 -20.27 18.60 -4.86
CA THR A 247 -19.06 19.39 -5.08
C THR A 247 -18.57 19.88 -3.73
N LEU A 248 -17.39 19.43 -3.29
CA LEU A 248 -16.73 19.92 -2.07
C LEU A 248 -15.60 20.85 -2.50
N GLY A 249 -15.60 22.08 -1.99
CA GLY A 249 -14.57 23.09 -2.29
C GLY A 249 -13.28 22.81 -1.54
N ASP A 250 -13.21 23.25 -0.28
CA ASP A 250 -12.04 23.06 0.58
C ASP A 250 -12.24 21.85 1.51
N LEU A 251 -11.67 20.71 1.14
CA LEU A 251 -11.69 19.50 1.96
C LEU A 251 -10.33 19.30 2.67
N SER A 252 -10.30 19.46 3.99
CA SER A 252 -9.14 19.10 4.82
C SER A 252 -9.37 17.72 5.44
N LEU A 253 -8.61 16.72 4.99
CA LEU A 253 -8.70 15.36 5.48
C LEU A 253 -7.53 15.06 6.42
N THR A 254 -7.83 14.79 7.69
CA THR A 254 -6.82 14.51 8.73
C THR A 254 -6.65 13.01 9.02
N GLY A 255 -7.39 12.14 8.31
CA GLY A 255 -7.35 10.68 8.43
C GLY A 255 -7.26 9.96 7.07
N ASP A 256 -7.37 8.62 7.07
CA ASP A 256 -7.20 7.80 5.85
C ASP A 256 -8.42 7.87 4.92
N LEU A 257 -8.19 8.09 3.61
CA LEU A 257 -9.23 8.09 2.57
C LEU A 257 -9.30 6.73 1.86
N SER A 258 -10.25 5.88 2.24
CA SER A 258 -10.49 4.59 1.59
C SER A 258 -11.65 4.69 0.60
N ILE A 259 -11.36 5.04 -0.66
CA ILE A 259 -12.34 5.03 -1.75
C ILE A 259 -11.85 4.13 -2.90
N GLY A 260 -12.77 3.72 -3.79
CA GLY A 260 -12.45 2.94 -4.99
C GLY A 260 -11.55 3.69 -5.98
N LEU A 261 -12.09 4.12 -7.13
CA LEU A 261 -11.33 4.95 -8.09
C LEU A 261 -11.41 6.44 -7.69
N LEU A 262 -10.31 7.02 -7.20
CA LEU A 262 -10.18 8.47 -7.01
C LEU A 262 -9.86 9.15 -8.35
N THR A 263 -10.78 9.96 -8.86
CA THR A 263 -10.56 10.79 -10.06
C THR A 263 -10.51 12.27 -9.66
N ILE A 264 -9.34 12.90 -9.81
CA ILE A 264 -9.16 14.34 -9.56
C ILE A 264 -9.14 15.05 -10.91
N ASN A 265 -10.24 15.70 -11.26
CA ASN A 265 -10.36 16.53 -12.47
C ASN A 265 -10.13 18.00 -12.09
N GLY A 266 -9.44 18.79 -12.92
CA GLY A 266 -9.26 20.24 -12.70
C GLY A 266 -7.84 20.71 -12.38
N LEU A 267 -6.83 19.83 -12.35
CA LEU A 267 -5.41 20.21 -12.21
C LEU A 267 -4.85 21.02 -13.39
N ALA A 268 -5.65 21.22 -14.45
CA ALA A 268 -5.27 22.06 -15.59
C ALA A 268 -5.54 23.56 -15.34
N GLU A 269 -6.22 23.91 -14.24
CA GLU A 269 -6.51 25.29 -13.86
C GLU A 269 -5.36 25.88 -13.04
N GLU A 270 -5.00 27.13 -13.36
CA GLU A 270 -3.85 27.81 -12.79
C GLU A 270 -4.04 28.05 -11.28
N GLY A 271 -3.14 27.51 -10.46
CA GLY A 271 -3.19 27.63 -8.99
C GLY A 271 -3.78 26.45 -8.23
N VAL A 272 -4.30 25.42 -8.92
CA VAL A 272 -4.79 24.19 -8.28
C VAL A 272 -3.64 23.19 -8.10
N SER A 273 -3.18 22.99 -6.86
CA SER A 273 -2.10 22.04 -6.53
C SER A 273 -2.47 21.10 -5.39
N ILE A 274 -1.88 19.90 -5.37
CA ILE A 274 -1.97 18.98 -4.24
C ILE A 274 -0.83 19.30 -3.28
N ASN A 275 -1.14 19.90 -2.14
CA ASN A 275 -0.15 20.30 -1.12
C ASN A 275 -0.30 19.44 0.14
N THR A 276 0.82 18.94 0.69
CA THR A 276 0.83 18.22 1.97
C THR A 276 1.25 19.13 3.11
N LEU A 277 0.44 19.18 4.18
CA LEU A 277 0.73 20.00 5.37
C LEU A 277 1.87 19.40 6.23
N SER A 278 2.09 18.08 6.15
CA SER A 278 3.16 17.38 6.88
C SER A 278 3.66 16.18 6.07
N GLY A 279 4.97 16.12 5.84
CA GLY A 279 5.61 15.08 5.02
C GLY A 279 5.33 15.19 3.51
N ASP A 280 5.78 14.17 2.78
CA ASP A 280 5.61 14.06 1.33
C ASP A 280 4.30 13.33 0.99
N LEU A 281 3.70 13.62 -0.16
CA LEU A 281 2.51 12.90 -0.65
C LEU A 281 2.90 11.53 -1.16
N VAL A 282 2.69 10.46 -0.39
CA VAL A 282 3.05 9.09 -0.78
C VAL A 282 1.95 8.45 -1.66
N LEU A 283 2.24 8.26 -2.94
CA LEU A 283 1.45 7.48 -3.90
C LEU A 283 2.00 6.04 -3.96
N GLN A 284 1.21 5.06 -3.53
CA GLN A 284 1.56 3.63 -3.52
C GLN A 284 2.91 3.26 -2.85
N ASN A 285 3.07 3.57 -1.56
CA ASN A 285 4.21 3.25 -0.68
C ASN A 285 5.63 3.65 -1.12
N SER A 286 5.85 3.90 -2.41
CA SER A 286 7.18 4.03 -2.98
C SER A 286 7.34 5.21 -3.93
N VAL A 287 6.26 5.89 -4.31
CA VAL A 287 6.31 7.18 -5.03
C VAL A 287 5.85 8.27 -4.08
N LYS A 288 6.52 9.40 -4.05
CA LYS A 288 6.23 10.54 -3.17
C LYS A 288 6.27 11.85 -3.95
N ILE A 289 5.51 12.88 -3.55
CA ILE A 289 5.72 14.25 -4.02
C ILE A 289 6.17 15.10 -2.84
N SER A 290 7.38 15.65 -2.92
CA SER A 290 7.99 16.44 -1.86
C SER A 290 7.33 17.80 -1.69
N LYS A 291 7.60 18.45 -0.54
CA LYS A 291 7.02 19.77 -0.21
C LYS A 291 7.38 20.90 -1.19
N THR A 292 8.36 20.69 -2.07
CA THR A 292 8.72 21.63 -3.14
C THR A 292 8.12 21.24 -4.50
N GLY A 293 7.24 20.23 -4.54
CA GLY A 293 6.58 19.75 -5.76
C GLY A 293 7.38 18.71 -6.57
N ASN A 294 8.48 18.17 -6.03
CA ASN A 294 9.29 17.18 -6.75
C ASN A 294 8.75 15.77 -6.55
N LEU A 295 8.70 14.97 -7.61
CA LEU A 295 8.43 13.53 -7.49
C LEU A 295 9.67 12.79 -6.96
N GLU A 296 9.56 12.14 -5.80
CA GLU A 296 10.58 11.34 -5.14
C GLU A 296 10.15 9.87 -5.07
N ILE A 297 10.92 8.94 -5.64
CA ILE A 297 10.57 7.50 -5.64
C ILE A 297 11.54 6.75 -4.72
N ALA A 298 11.04 6.23 -3.60
CA ALA A 298 11.82 5.57 -2.55
C ALA A 298 12.28 4.15 -2.95
N GLU A 299 11.41 3.37 -3.61
CA GLU A 299 11.73 2.08 -4.24
C GLU A 299 10.87 1.87 -5.50
N GLY A 300 11.47 1.46 -6.62
CA GLY A 300 10.81 1.42 -7.93
C GLY A 300 11.53 2.28 -8.97
N VAL A 301 11.16 2.15 -10.24
CA VAL A 301 11.79 2.87 -11.36
C VAL A 301 10.77 3.90 -11.88
N ILE A 302 11.15 5.17 -12.09
CA ILE A 302 10.53 5.91 -13.20
C ILE A 302 11.01 5.14 -14.43
N ALA A 303 10.19 4.26 -15.00
CA ALA A 303 10.61 3.38 -16.08
C ALA A 303 11.13 4.18 -17.28
N GLY A 304 12.44 4.44 -17.22
CA GLY A 304 13.29 5.02 -18.22
C GLY A 304 14.73 4.72 -17.84
N ASN A 305 15.32 3.73 -18.53
CA ASN A 305 16.66 3.20 -18.24
C ASN A 305 17.78 4.18 -18.64
N GLU A 306 19.05 3.84 -18.37
CA GLU A 306 20.25 4.58 -18.85
C GLU A 306 20.33 4.68 -20.38
N SER A 307 19.43 4.04 -21.12
CA SER A 307 19.29 4.32 -22.54
C SER A 307 18.72 5.72 -22.77
N PHE A 308 17.97 6.31 -21.84
CA PHE A 308 17.19 7.52 -22.09
C PHE A 308 17.79 8.81 -21.52
N ARG A 309 18.89 8.77 -20.77
CA ARG A 309 19.60 9.97 -20.28
C ARG A 309 21.05 9.65 -19.93
N ASP A 310 21.94 10.63 -20.07
CA ASP A 310 23.35 10.51 -19.68
C ASP A 310 24.00 11.90 -19.50
N VAL A 311 25.28 11.93 -19.11
CA VAL A 311 26.10 13.12 -18.95
C VAL A 311 27.40 12.97 -19.74
N VAL A 312 27.78 14.01 -20.48
CA VAL A 312 29.05 14.05 -21.23
C VAL A 312 29.92 15.23 -20.80
N ASN A 313 31.23 15.00 -20.70
CA ASN A 313 32.20 16.07 -20.46
C ASN A 313 32.65 16.67 -21.80
N VAL A 314 32.75 17.99 -21.83
CA VAL A 314 33.13 18.79 -23.00
C VAL A 314 34.35 19.62 -22.65
N SER A 315 35.47 19.36 -23.32
CA SER A 315 36.70 20.11 -23.14
C SER A 315 36.58 21.55 -23.65
N ALA A 316 37.50 22.42 -23.22
CA ALA A 316 37.58 23.79 -23.69
C ALA A 316 37.63 23.86 -25.24
N GLU A 317 37.06 24.91 -25.81
CA GLU A 317 37.05 25.19 -27.25
C GLU A 317 36.19 24.24 -28.12
N ILE A 318 35.58 23.19 -27.53
CA ILE A 318 34.68 22.28 -28.24
C ILE A 318 33.30 22.91 -28.41
N THR A 319 32.77 22.90 -29.64
CA THR A 319 31.42 23.39 -29.98
C THR A 319 30.47 22.28 -30.45
N GLU A 320 30.95 21.03 -30.51
CA GLU A 320 30.19 19.90 -31.03
C GLU A 320 30.52 18.60 -30.28
N VAL A 321 29.48 17.87 -29.91
CA VAL A 321 29.60 16.63 -29.14
C VAL A 321 28.69 15.56 -29.74
N VAL A 322 29.26 14.43 -30.12
CA VAL A 322 28.52 13.31 -30.69
C VAL A 322 28.23 12.28 -29.61
N ILE A 323 26.95 11.94 -29.43
CA ILE A 323 26.50 10.92 -28.49
C ILE A 323 26.16 9.66 -29.28
N SER A 324 26.89 8.56 -29.01
CA SER A 324 26.64 7.25 -29.62
C SER A 324 25.85 6.37 -28.64
N LYS A 325 24.58 6.15 -28.93
CA LYS A 325 23.67 5.36 -28.08
C LYS A 325 22.59 4.72 -28.95
N THR A 326 22.44 3.39 -28.85
CA THR A 326 21.50 2.65 -29.70
C THR A 326 20.15 2.41 -29.00
N TRP A 327 19.06 2.70 -29.70
CA TRP A 327 17.66 2.49 -29.32
C TRP A 327 16.92 1.65 -30.38
N ASP A 328 15.82 1.00 -29.98
CA ASP A 328 14.96 0.28 -30.91
C ASP A 328 14.23 1.22 -31.89
N THR A 329 13.86 2.43 -31.42
CA THR A 329 13.26 3.52 -32.21
C THR A 329 13.95 4.85 -31.90
N PRO A 330 14.15 5.74 -32.89
CA PRO A 330 14.73 7.06 -32.63
C PRO A 330 13.82 7.88 -31.70
N PRO A 331 14.39 8.63 -30.73
CA PRO A 331 13.61 9.55 -29.90
C PRO A 331 13.06 10.72 -30.73
N THR A 332 11.91 11.29 -30.32
CA THR A 332 11.33 12.46 -30.99
C THR A 332 12.02 13.74 -30.59
N THR A 333 12.46 13.84 -29.34
CA THR A 333 13.15 15.02 -28.81
C THR A 333 14.32 14.60 -27.91
N ILE A 334 15.41 15.35 -27.99
CA ILE A 334 16.48 15.32 -26.99
C ILE A 334 16.51 16.69 -26.31
N THR A 335 16.41 16.70 -24.99
CA THR A 335 16.63 17.92 -24.20
C THR A 335 18.05 17.90 -23.66
N VAL A 336 18.77 19.02 -23.81
CA VAL A 336 20.14 19.19 -23.34
C VAL A 336 20.21 20.37 -22.39
N THR A 337 20.89 20.18 -21.27
CA THR A 337 21.17 21.21 -20.28
C THR A 337 22.67 21.35 -20.11
N PRO A 338 23.30 22.42 -20.63
CA PRO A 338 24.72 22.67 -20.42
C PRO A 338 24.98 23.17 -18.98
N SER A 339 26.17 22.90 -18.45
CA SER A 339 26.62 23.45 -17.16
C SER A 339 27.20 24.87 -17.26
N TYR A 340 27.15 25.49 -18.43
CA TYR A 340 27.66 26.83 -18.70
C TYR A 340 26.75 27.56 -19.70
N GLU A 341 26.84 28.90 -19.71
CA GLU A 341 26.04 29.76 -20.58
C GLU A 341 26.41 29.57 -22.05
N THR A 342 25.52 28.92 -22.80
CA THR A 342 25.63 28.70 -24.24
C THR A 342 24.27 28.35 -24.80
N THR A 343 24.04 28.65 -26.08
CA THR A 343 22.88 28.11 -26.79
C THR A 343 23.19 26.67 -27.20
N VAL A 344 22.21 25.78 -27.06
CA VAL A 344 22.34 24.38 -27.46
C VAL A 344 21.25 24.01 -28.44
N TRP A 345 21.60 23.21 -29.45
CA TRP A 345 20.63 22.57 -30.31
C TRP A 345 21.11 21.18 -30.68
N VAL A 346 20.14 20.28 -30.93
CA VAL A 346 20.42 18.88 -31.23
C VAL A 346 20.13 18.63 -32.70
N GLU A 347 21.06 17.97 -33.38
CA GLU A 347 20.97 17.61 -34.79
C GLU A 347 21.13 16.09 -34.94
N GLY A 348 20.59 15.56 -36.04
CA GLY A 348 20.85 14.18 -36.46
C GLY A 348 20.40 13.13 -35.44
N ILE A 349 19.22 13.31 -34.82
CA ILE A 349 18.62 12.30 -33.95
C ILE A 349 18.31 11.06 -34.78
N THR A 350 18.99 9.95 -34.47
CA THR A 350 18.80 8.66 -35.10
C THR A 350 18.63 7.59 -34.03
N LYS A 351 18.34 6.36 -34.46
CA LYS A 351 18.31 5.21 -33.56
C LYS A 351 19.68 4.88 -32.95
N ASP A 352 20.79 5.42 -33.48
CA ASP A 352 22.16 5.08 -33.06
C ASP A 352 22.85 6.24 -32.33
N GLY A 353 22.16 7.37 -32.14
CA GLY A 353 22.72 8.53 -31.44
C GLY A 353 22.19 9.87 -31.95
N PHE A 354 22.85 10.94 -31.51
CA PHE A 354 22.56 12.33 -31.90
C PHE A 354 23.79 13.22 -31.68
N THR A 355 23.76 14.43 -32.24
CA THR A 355 24.83 15.43 -32.09
C THR A 355 24.31 16.65 -31.34
N ILE A 356 25.05 17.10 -30.33
CA ILE A 356 24.81 18.35 -29.61
C ILE A 356 25.73 19.43 -30.17
N LYS A 357 25.17 20.57 -30.54
CA LYS A 357 25.89 21.77 -30.98
C LYS A 357 25.81 22.85 -29.91
N LEU A 358 26.92 23.58 -29.73
CA LEU A 358 27.07 24.64 -28.74
C LEU A 358 27.37 25.96 -29.46
N GLY A 359 26.58 27.01 -29.20
CA GLY A 359 26.75 28.32 -29.84
C GLY A 359 28.03 29.04 -29.43
N THR A 360 28.45 28.86 -28.18
CA THR A 360 29.71 29.35 -27.63
C THR A 360 30.49 28.18 -27.04
N ALA A 361 31.77 28.06 -27.38
CA ALA A 361 32.65 27.05 -26.80
C ALA A 361 32.94 27.34 -25.32
N PRO A 362 33.10 26.32 -24.47
CA PRO A 362 33.46 26.56 -23.08
C PRO A 362 34.93 26.97 -22.98
N THR A 363 35.26 27.82 -22.00
CA THR A 363 36.63 28.28 -21.75
C THR A 363 37.46 27.32 -20.89
N ALA A 364 36.83 26.28 -20.36
CA ALA A 364 37.38 25.19 -19.54
C ALA A 364 36.51 23.94 -19.71
N GLU A 365 36.85 22.80 -19.13
CA GLU A 365 36.00 21.60 -19.19
C GLU A 365 34.63 21.84 -18.52
N GLN A 366 33.56 21.45 -19.19
CA GLN A 366 32.16 21.62 -18.76
C GLN A 366 31.36 20.32 -18.98
N LYS A 367 30.15 20.25 -18.42
CA LYS A 367 29.24 19.10 -18.53
C LYS A 367 28.02 19.45 -19.36
N LEU A 368 27.54 18.48 -20.15
CA LEU A 368 26.24 18.53 -20.77
C LEU A 368 25.40 17.36 -20.26
N TYR A 369 24.24 17.67 -19.68
CA TYR A 369 23.24 16.69 -19.27
C TYR A 369 22.23 16.55 -20.40
N TRP A 370 21.81 15.33 -20.72
CA TRP A 370 20.78 15.13 -21.75
C TRP A 370 19.77 14.06 -21.37
N ILE A 371 18.56 14.22 -21.92
CA ILE A 371 17.45 13.27 -21.80
C ILE A 371 16.79 13.08 -23.17
N ALA A 372 16.55 11.83 -23.53
CA ALA A 372 15.83 11.42 -24.72
C ALA A 372 14.36 11.14 -24.38
N VAL A 373 13.46 11.65 -25.22
CA VAL A 373 12.02 11.56 -25.08
C VAL A 373 11.45 11.00 -26.38
N TRP A 374 10.57 9.99 -26.29
CA TRP A 374 9.86 9.38 -27.41
C TRP A 374 8.49 10.00 -27.58
#